data_AF-A0A2G9RQ70-F1
#
_entry.id   AF-A0A2G9RQ70-F1
#
_cell.length_a   1.000
_cell.length_b   1.000
_cell.length_c   1.000
_cell.angle_alpha   90.00
_cell.angle_beta   90.00
_cell.angle_gamma   90.00
#
_symmetry.space_group_name_H-M   'P 1'
#
loop_
_entity.id
_entity.type
_entity.pdbx_description
1 polymer ?
#
loop_
_entity_poly.entity_id
_entity_poly.type
_entity_poly.pdbx_seq_one_letter_code
_entity_poly.pdbx_strand_id
1 'polypeptide(L)'
;MAEPEIVEGCRLPVLRKNQDNEVEWPLAEILSVKDLSAKKLFYVHYIDFNKRLDEWVTYDRLDLKKIQFPKKEAKTPTKNGLSGSRPSSPEREVVSNLT
;
A
#
# COMPACT_ATOMS: atom_id res chain seq x y z
N MET A 1 10.75 -23.70 -7.57
CA MET A 1 10.76 -22.40 -8.27
C MET A 1 10.76 -21.35 -7.19
N ALA A 2 11.75 -20.46 -7.14
CA ALA A 2 11.72 -19.35 -6.19
C ALA A 2 10.59 -18.41 -6.59
N GLU A 3 9.71 -18.10 -5.66
CA GLU A 3 8.69 -17.08 -5.86
C GLU A 3 9.35 -15.70 -5.89
N PRO A 4 8.91 -14.77 -6.76
CA PRO A 4 9.51 -13.45 -6.84
C PRO A 4 9.34 -12.71 -5.50
N GLU A 5 10.43 -12.16 -4.98
CA GLU A 5 10.40 -11.38 -3.75
C GLU A 5 9.75 -10.02 -4.00
N ILE A 6 8.60 -9.79 -3.37
CA ILE A 6 7.85 -8.54 -3.49
C ILE A 6 8.39 -7.54 -2.47
N VAL A 7 8.84 -6.39 -2.97
CA VAL A 7 9.41 -5.30 -2.17
C VAL A 7 8.62 -4.02 -2.34
N GLU A 8 8.84 -3.05 -1.46
CA GLU A 8 8.28 -1.70 -1.58
C GLU A 8 8.71 -1.03 -2.89
N GLY A 9 7.80 -0.30 -3.52
CA GLY A 9 7.98 0.31 -4.83
C GLY A 9 7.74 -0.63 -6.02
N CYS A 10 7.49 -1.92 -5.80
CA CYS A 10 7.00 -2.80 -6.87
C CYS A 10 5.64 -2.33 -7.37
N ARG A 11 5.45 -2.35 -8.69
CA ARG A 11 4.16 -2.03 -9.33
C ARG A 11 3.63 -3.24 -10.08
N LEU A 12 2.39 -3.60 -9.83
CA LEU A 12 1.76 -4.78 -10.42
C LEU A 12 0.24 -4.68 -10.38
N PRO A 13 -0.47 -5.38 -11.27
CA PRO A 13 -1.93 -5.48 -11.20
C PRO A 13 -2.36 -6.21 -9.92
N VAL A 14 -3.36 -5.67 -9.24
CA VAL A 14 -3.91 -6.24 -8.01
C VAL A 14 -5.40 -6.48 -8.17
N LEU A 15 -5.82 -7.72 -7.90
CA LEU A 15 -7.21 -8.14 -7.94
C LEU A 15 -8.04 -7.27 -6.99
N ARG A 16 -9.09 -6.65 -7.50
CA ARG A 16 -10.06 -5.87 -6.72
C ARG A 16 -11.46 -6.10 -7.26
N LYS A 17 -12.46 -6.00 -6.38
CA LYS A 17 -13.88 -5.94 -6.77
C LYS A 17 -14.34 -4.50 -6.77
N ASN A 18 -14.97 -4.06 -7.86
CA ASN A 18 -15.57 -2.73 -7.93
C ASN A 18 -16.93 -2.71 -7.19
N GLN A 19 -17.65 -1.58 -7.23
CA GLN A 19 -18.93 -1.43 -6.54
C GLN A 19 -20.01 -2.40 -7.06
N ASP A 20 -19.91 -2.80 -8.32
CA ASP A 20 -20.81 -3.74 -8.99
C ASP A 20 -20.39 -5.21 -8.80
N ASN A 21 -19.42 -5.48 -7.91
CA ASN A 21 -18.81 -6.78 -7.66
C ASN A 21 -18.09 -7.40 -8.86
N GLU A 22 -17.78 -6.61 -9.89
CA GLU A 22 -16.99 -7.07 -11.02
C GLU A 22 -15.52 -7.13 -10.64
N VAL A 23 -14.83 -8.12 -11.21
CA VAL A 23 -13.42 -8.37 -10.95
C VAL A 23 -12.56 -7.53 -11.87
N GLU A 24 -11.72 -6.69 -11.28
CA GLU A 24 -10.77 -5.83 -11.96
C GLU A 24 -9.35 -6.07 -11.48
N TRP A 25 -8.38 -5.71 -12.32
CA TRP A 25 -6.94 -5.79 -12.04
C TRP A 25 -6.26 -4.43 -12.22
N PRO A 26 -6.66 -3.40 -11.45
CA PRO A 26 -6.02 -2.09 -11.50
C PRO A 26 -4.53 -2.21 -11.13
N LEU A 27 -3.71 -1.35 -11.75
CA LEU A 27 -2.31 -1.24 -11.41
C LEU A 27 -2.16 -0.64 -10.00
N ALA A 28 -1.32 -1.24 -9.16
CA ALA A 28 -1.05 -0.75 -7.82
C ALA A 28 0.45 -0.75 -7.51
N GLU A 29 0.85 0.11 -6.58
CA GLU A 29 2.19 0.18 -6.02
C GLU A 29 2.21 -0.43 -4.61
N ILE A 30 3.20 -1.28 -4.33
CA ILE A 30 3.45 -1.82 -2.99
C ILE A 30 4.08 -0.71 -2.14
N LEU A 31 3.36 -0.28 -1.11
CA LEU A 31 3.84 0.72 -0.16
C LEU A 31 4.50 0.10 1.07
N SER A 32 4.02 -1.07 1.51
CA SER A 32 4.62 -1.77 2.64
C SER A 32 4.36 -3.27 2.60
N VAL A 33 5.30 -4.04 3.15
CA VAL A 33 5.22 -5.49 3.26
C VAL A 33 5.19 -5.87 4.74
N LYS A 34 4.21 -6.68 5.12
CA LYS A 34 4.07 -7.19 6.48
C LYS A 34 4.11 -8.71 6.46
N ASP A 35 5.16 -9.26 7.04
CA ASP A 35 5.28 -10.69 7.29
C ASP A 35 4.48 -11.07 8.55
N LEU A 36 3.49 -11.93 8.39
CA LEU A 36 2.85 -12.66 9.48
C LEU A 36 3.32 -14.10 9.44
N SER A 37 3.38 -14.79 10.58
CA SER A 37 4.01 -16.12 10.72
C SER A 37 3.56 -17.18 9.71
N ALA A 38 2.39 -17.03 9.09
CA ALA A 38 1.87 -17.95 8.06
C ALA A 38 1.58 -17.30 6.70
N LYS A 39 1.58 -15.97 6.59
CA LYS A 39 1.13 -15.24 5.39
C LYS A 39 1.79 -13.87 5.28
N LYS A 40 2.05 -13.42 4.05
CA LYS A 40 2.44 -12.03 3.79
C LYS A 40 1.23 -11.17 3.46
N LEU A 41 1.21 -9.96 3.99
CA LEU A 41 0.27 -8.91 3.61
C LEU A 41 1.02 -7.77 2.93
N PHE A 42 0.39 -7.18 1.93
CA PHE A 42 0.94 -6.11 1.13
C PHE A 42 0.02 -4.91 1.22
N TYR A 43 0.52 -3.79 1.71
CA TYR A 43 -0.21 -2.54 1.68
C TYR A 43 -0.03 -1.91 0.30
N VAL A 44 -1.13 -1.74 -0.41
CA VAL A 44 -1.11 -1.31 -1.82
C VAL A 44 -1.86 0.00 -2.01
N HIS A 45 -1.31 0.82 -2.89
CA HIS A 45 -1.97 2.00 -3.42
C HIS A 45 -2.34 1.77 -4.87
N TYR A 46 -3.63 1.85 -5.19
CA TYR A 46 -4.10 1.74 -6.57
C TYR A 46 -3.77 3.03 -7.35
N ILE A 47 -2.99 2.89 -8.42
CA ILE A 47 -2.58 4.03 -9.26
C ILE A 47 -3.82 4.64 -9.92
N ASP A 48 -3.89 5.97 -9.93
CA ASP A 48 -5.02 6.77 -10.41
C ASP A 48 -6.30 6.70 -9.55
N PHE A 49 -6.25 6.02 -8.40
CA PHE A 49 -7.35 6.01 -7.43
C PHE A 49 -7.07 6.94 -6.24
N ASN A 50 -8.15 7.32 -5.56
CA ASN A 50 -8.05 8.10 -4.33
C ASN A 50 -7.44 7.24 -3.20
N LYS A 51 -6.46 7.79 -2.47
CA LYS A 51 -5.75 7.12 -1.35
C LYS A 51 -6.67 6.53 -0.26
N ARG A 52 -7.91 6.99 -0.15
CA ARG A 52 -8.91 6.38 0.75
C ARG A 52 -9.24 4.91 0.41
N LEU A 53 -8.85 4.46 -0.77
CA LEU A 53 -9.06 3.09 -1.28
C LEU A 53 -7.85 2.18 -1.07
N ASP A 54 -6.76 2.69 -0.48
CA ASP A 54 -5.57 1.89 -0.19
C ASP A 54 -5.92 0.80 0.84
N GLU A 55 -5.47 -0.43 0.58
CA GLU A 55 -5.85 -1.59 1.38
C GLU A 55 -4.69 -2.58 1.58
N TRP A 56 -4.84 -3.46 2.57
CA TRP A 56 -3.95 -4.61 2.74
C TRP A 56 -4.48 -5.78 1.93
N VAL A 57 -3.67 -6.30 1.01
CA VAL A 57 -4.00 -7.47 0.17
C VAL A 57 -3.10 -8.66 0.50
N THR A 58 -3.58 -9.85 0.18
CA THR A 58 -2.81 -11.09 0.25
C THR A 58 -2.06 -11.33 -1.06
N TYR A 59 -1.08 -12.22 -0.99
CA TYR A 59 -0.29 -12.65 -2.14
C TYR A 59 -1.15 -13.17 -3.30
N ASP A 60 -2.26 -13.88 -3.03
CA ASP A 60 -3.15 -14.44 -4.04
C ASP A 60 -3.83 -13.40 -4.96
N ARG A 61 -3.86 -12.13 -4.52
CA ARG A 61 -4.46 -11.02 -5.28
C ARG A 61 -3.45 -10.33 -6.21
N LEU A 62 -2.18 -10.70 -6.18
CA LEU A 62 -1.12 -10.04 -6.94
C LEU A 62 -0.85 -10.77 -8.27
N ASP A 63 -0.88 -10.07 -9.40
CA ASP A 63 -0.47 -10.65 -10.69
C ASP A 63 1.05 -10.53 -10.89
N LEU A 64 1.76 -11.52 -10.34
CA LEU A 64 3.23 -11.57 -10.34
C LEU A 64 3.84 -11.74 -11.73
N LYS A 65 3.04 -12.13 -12.73
CA LYS A 65 3.51 -12.25 -14.11
C LYS A 65 3.81 -10.90 -14.74
N LYS A 66 3.22 -9.83 -14.21
CA LYS A 66 3.31 -8.45 -14.71
C LYS A 66 3.95 -7.50 -13.71
N ILE A 67 4.77 -8.04 -12.79
CA ILE A 67 5.47 -7.22 -11.82
C ILE A 67 6.52 -6.34 -12.48
N GLN A 68 6.50 -5.06 -12.11
CA GLN A 68 7.50 -4.07 -12.44
C GLN A 68 8.25 -3.73 -11.17
N PHE A 69 9.50 -4.18 -11.10
CA PHE A 69 10.38 -3.82 -10.01
C PHE A 69 10.78 -2.35 -10.12
N PRO A 70 11.00 -1.66 -8.99
CA PRO A 70 11.51 -0.29 -9.01
C PRO A 70 12.84 -0.29 -9.77
N LYS A 71 12.89 0.43 -10.89
CA LYS A 71 14.15 0.62 -11.61
C LYS A 71 15.09 1.43 -10.72
N LYS A 72 16.34 0.99 -10.57
CA LYS A 72 17.44 1.82 -10.05
C LYS A 72 17.78 2.91 -11.08
N GLU A 73 16.84 3.80 -11.39
CA GLU A 73 17.14 5.00 -12.18
C GLU A 73 17.74 6.03 -11.22
N ALA A 74 18.99 6.37 -11.49
CA ALA A 74 19.74 7.38 -10.75
C ALA A 74 18.97 8.70 -10.71
N LYS A 75 18.63 9.14 -9.49
CA LYS A 75 18.38 10.53 -9.05
C LYS A 75 17.92 11.52 -10.13
N THR A 76 16.62 11.81 -10.15
CA THR A 76 16.15 13.20 -10.21
C THR A 76 15.21 13.45 -9.04
N PRO A 77 15.50 14.40 -8.14
CA PRO A 77 14.70 14.64 -6.95
C PRO A 77 13.48 15.47 -7.33
N THR A 78 12.37 14.82 -7.70
CA THR A 78 11.07 15.50 -7.63
C THR A 78 10.55 15.32 -6.22
N LYS A 79 10.97 16.26 -5.37
CA LYS A 79 10.35 16.61 -4.10
C LYS A 79 8.83 16.49 -4.20
N ASN A 80 8.26 15.54 -3.46
CA ASN A 80 7.17 15.78 -2.52
C ASN A 80 7.09 14.58 -1.58
N GLY A 81 7.99 14.61 -0.59
CA GLY A 81 7.85 13.82 0.60
C GLY A 81 6.57 14.23 1.33
N LEU A 82 5.68 13.27 1.50
CA LEU A 82 4.89 13.18 2.70
C LEU A 82 5.19 11.79 3.27
N SER A 83 6.32 11.74 3.98
CA SER A 83 6.46 10.83 5.11
C SER A 83 5.27 11.09 6.02
N GLY A 84 4.24 10.25 5.90
CA GLY A 84 3.10 10.22 6.80
C GLY A 84 3.47 9.52 8.11
N SER A 85 4.62 9.87 8.70
CA SER A 85 4.85 9.64 10.12
C SER A 85 3.81 10.47 10.86
N ARG A 86 2.77 9.79 11.34
CA ARG A 86 1.75 10.35 12.23
C ARG A 86 2.43 11.18 13.33
N PRO A 87 2.21 12.50 13.44
CA PRO A 87 2.31 13.11 14.76
C PRO A 87 1.20 12.50 15.61
N SER A 88 1.57 12.08 16.82
CA SER A 88 0.65 11.60 17.85
C SER A 88 -0.51 12.58 18.00
N SER A 89 -1.73 12.04 18.14
CA SER A 89 -2.96 12.77 18.42
C SER A 89 -2.72 13.89 19.44
N PRO A 90 -3.28 15.10 19.27
CA PRO A 90 -3.25 16.09 20.34
C PRO A 90 -3.93 15.49 21.57
N GLU A 91 -3.27 15.63 22.72
CA GLU A 91 -3.82 15.23 24.01
C GLU A 91 -5.12 16.00 24.24
N ARG A 92 -6.21 15.26 24.47
CA ARG A 92 -7.49 15.85 24.86
C ARG A 92 -7.35 16.28 26.32
N GLU A 93 -7.21 17.58 26.56
CA GLU A 93 -7.28 18.14 27.91
C GLU A 93 -8.61 17.74 28.56
N VAL A 94 -8.53 16.97 29.64
CA VAL A 94 -9.65 16.63 30.51
C VAL A 94 -9.91 17.86 31.37
N VAL A 95 -10.92 18.66 31.01
CA VAL A 95 -11.42 19.70 31.89
C VAL A 95 -12.24 19.01 32.98
N SER A 96 -11.64 18.86 34.16
CA SER A 96 -12.33 18.42 35.38
C SER A 96 -13.17 19.57 35.91
N ASN A 97 -14.48 19.52 35.64
CA ASN A 97 -15.43 20.46 36.22
C ASN A 97 -15.87 19.89 37.58
N LEU A 98 -15.21 20.37 38.63
CA LEU A 98 -15.73 20.30 40.00
C LEU A 98 -16.83 21.35 40.16
N THR A 99 -18.05 20.92 40.43
CA THR A 99 -19.03 21.62 41.30
C THR A 99 -20.06 20.60 41.76
#